data_AF-A0A9W9UZ09-F1
#
_entry.id   AF-A0A9W9UZ09-F1
#
_cell.length_a   1.000
_cell.length_b   1.000
_cell.length_c   1.000
_cell.angle_alpha   90.00
_cell.angle_beta   90.00
_cell.angle_gamma   90.00
#
_symmetry.space_group_name_H-M   'P 1'
#
loop_
_entity.id
_entity.type
_entity.pdbx_description
1 polymer ?
#
loop_
_entity_poly.entity_id
_entity_poly.type
_entity_poly.pdbx_seq_one_letter_code
_entity_poly.pdbx_strand_id
1 'polypeptide(L)'
;MSTGMSALCASDAFSWPSIPGAQVTALEASYVSNVTKFISEYYYYNHGNVQANEVSFCNVTLSYQHTGKNDSVMVGIYLPSENWNGRMQGIGGNGYTAGLTSVTSVGMIGGVAEGYVTVTTNGGHTGTGGFNDDPSEWALNSDGSLDYQSIEDLATISLNDASLYAKSLAQSVYGTQPKYSYWTGCSQGGRQGMQLAQKYPDAYDGIVAASPAINWSEMFVSGVWAQFVMNMMNEYPYGCEIDGVVAAAVSACDAADGVVDGIVSDPTACDFDPFSAVGTQINCTDTNSTRTISNATAQIVNATWTGPRGSNGQFLWYGYEKGATLTGGTTVVNTECSNSTCIGAPLSMLLDWLQVFVEQDLEFTVAKITSHEHFDFLFEKSLQKWGSYLGTNNPDLSEFRDAGGKMLSYHGLMDEVIPTQGSIDYYKKVLSQDANAAEYYRFFEAPMMGHCYGASGGYPSTIFDSMVAWVENGSVPETLPVSYTPKDGKTYDRMLCPYPQTVKYKGTGDHTLAESFYCAE
;
A
#
# COMPACT_ATOMS: atom_id res chain seq x y z
N MET A 1 -12.61 -38.97 -2.16
CA MET A 1 -11.80 -38.40 -1.06
C MET A 1 -12.49 -37.21 -0.38
N SER A 2 -13.56 -36.63 -0.95
CA SER A 2 -14.36 -35.52 -0.41
C SER A 2 -14.93 -35.69 1.03
N THR A 3 -15.10 -36.90 1.56
CA THR A 3 -15.64 -37.09 2.92
C THR A 3 -14.61 -36.86 4.04
N GLY A 4 -13.32 -36.68 3.71
CA GLY A 4 -12.25 -36.50 4.71
C GLY A 4 -12.19 -35.08 5.27
N MET A 5 -12.13 -34.07 4.41
CA MET A 5 -11.88 -32.69 4.87
C MET A 5 -13.10 -32.04 5.54
N SER A 6 -14.33 -32.38 5.13
CA SER A 6 -15.54 -31.88 5.80
C SER A 6 -15.64 -32.36 7.24
N ALA A 7 -15.11 -33.55 7.54
CA ALA A 7 -15.03 -34.09 8.90
C ALA A 7 -13.82 -33.54 9.70
N LEU A 8 -12.75 -33.13 9.00
CA LEU A 8 -11.55 -32.50 9.59
C LEU A 8 -11.73 -31.00 9.83
N CYS A 9 -12.69 -30.36 9.18
CA CYS A 9 -12.99 -28.95 9.36
C CYS A 9 -14.04 -28.70 10.45
N ALA A 10 -13.70 -29.10 11.67
CA ALA A 10 -14.49 -28.85 12.86
C ALA A 10 -13.54 -28.41 13.99
N SER A 11 -13.97 -27.51 14.87
CA SER A 11 -13.10 -26.96 15.92
C SER A 11 -12.47 -28.02 16.82
N ASP A 12 -13.18 -29.12 17.07
CA ASP A 12 -12.73 -30.26 17.89
C ASP A 12 -11.79 -31.23 17.14
N ALA A 13 -11.68 -31.10 15.82
CA ALA A 13 -10.74 -31.88 15.01
C ALA A 13 -9.31 -31.33 15.05
N PHE A 14 -9.12 -30.08 15.48
CA PHE A 14 -7.80 -29.45 15.59
C PHE A 14 -7.22 -29.59 17.00
N SER A 15 -5.97 -30.05 17.07
CA SER A 15 -5.16 -29.73 18.26
C SER A 15 -4.91 -28.23 18.26
N TRP A 16 -5.10 -27.58 19.41
CA TRP A 16 -4.92 -26.14 19.51
C TRP A 16 -3.46 -25.81 19.17
N PRO A 17 -3.21 -25.04 18.09
CA PRO A 17 -1.85 -24.71 17.72
C PRO A 17 -1.25 -23.82 18.81
N SER A 18 0.06 -23.89 18.99
CA SER A 18 0.76 -23.12 20.00
C SER A 18 2.01 -22.50 19.38
N ILE A 19 2.23 -21.23 19.69
CA ILE A 19 3.42 -20.50 19.32
C ILE A 19 4.09 -19.95 20.59
N PRO A 20 5.40 -19.68 20.58
CA PRO A 20 6.08 -19.11 21.73
C PRO A 20 5.45 -17.78 22.17
N GLY A 21 5.15 -17.65 23.46
CA GLY A 21 4.70 -16.36 24.03
C GLY A 21 3.23 -16.02 23.80
N ALA A 22 2.42 -16.87 23.19
CA ALA A 22 0.99 -16.64 23.01
C ALA A 22 0.15 -17.87 23.37
N GLN A 23 -1.09 -17.61 23.81
CA GLN A 23 -2.08 -18.63 24.13
C GLN A 23 -3.34 -18.43 23.29
N VAL A 24 -3.72 -19.48 22.56
CA VAL A 24 -5.02 -19.53 21.87
C VAL A 24 -6.12 -19.52 22.92
N THR A 25 -7.13 -18.67 22.71
CA THR A 25 -8.30 -18.50 23.58
C THR A 25 -9.58 -19.02 22.94
N ALA A 26 -9.66 -19.01 21.61
CA ALA A 26 -10.75 -19.58 20.84
C ALA A 26 -10.28 -20.10 19.47
N LEU A 27 -10.95 -21.14 18.97
CA LEU A 27 -10.76 -21.66 17.62
C LEU A 27 -12.11 -22.06 17.03
N GLU A 28 -12.46 -21.43 15.92
CA GLU A 28 -13.66 -21.71 15.15
C GLU A 28 -13.24 -22.27 13.78
N ALA A 29 -13.83 -23.39 13.38
CA ALA A 29 -13.61 -23.97 12.05
C ALA A 29 -14.93 -24.28 11.38
N SER A 30 -15.05 -23.92 10.09
CA SER A 30 -16.24 -24.17 9.29
C SER A 30 -15.87 -24.56 7.86
N TYR A 31 -16.49 -25.64 7.38
CA TYR A 31 -16.30 -26.08 6.00
C TYR A 31 -17.08 -25.20 5.05
N VAL A 32 -16.40 -24.61 4.08
CA VAL A 32 -16.98 -23.79 3.01
C VAL A 32 -16.86 -24.57 1.70
N SER A 33 -17.96 -24.76 0.99
CA SER A 33 -18.01 -25.61 -0.21
C SER A 33 -18.53 -24.90 -1.45
N ASN A 34 -18.04 -25.31 -2.61
CA ASN A 34 -18.53 -24.91 -3.94
C ASN A 34 -18.57 -23.39 -4.16
N VAL A 35 -17.53 -22.68 -3.70
CA VAL A 35 -17.40 -21.23 -3.90
C VAL A 35 -17.03 -20.96 -5.35
N THR A 36 -17.91 -20.26 -6.06
CA THR A 36 -17.64 -19.72 -7.38
C THR A 36 -17.67 -18.20 -7.32
N LYS A 37 -16.54 -17.56 -7.64
CA LYS A 37 -16.37 -16.12 -7.50
C LYS A 37 -15.33 -15.59 -8.49
N PHE A 38 -15.62 -14.43 -9.08
CA PHE A 38 -14.61 -13.66 -9.81
C PHE A 38 -13.87 -12.77 -8.81
N ILE A 39 -12.54 -12.85 -8.81
CA ILE A 39 -11.64 -12.08 -7.95
C ILE A 39 -10.81 -11.20 -8.88
N SER A 40 -11.03 -9.90 -8.82
CA SER A 40 -10.23 -8.94 -9.56
C SER A 40 -8.97 -8.54 -8.81
N GLU A 41 -8.03 -7.88 -9.51
CA GLU A 41 -6.83 -7.25 -8.95
C GLU A 41 -7.12 -6.31 -7.75
N TYR A 42 -8.33 -5.73 -7.66
CA TYR A 42 -8.78 -4.94 -6.50
C TYR A 42 -8.70 -5.73 -5.19
N TYR A 43 -9.06 -7.01 -5.23
CA TYR A 43 -9.16 -7.87 -4.05
C TYR A 43 -7.91 -8.75 -3.87
N TYR A 44 -7.09 -8.86 -4.91
CA TYR A 44 -5.96 -9.78 -4.95
C TYR A 44 -4.74 -9.12 -5.60
N TYR A 45 -4.20 -8.13 -4.89
CA TYR A 45 -3.03 -7.37 -5.32
C TYR A 45 -1.86 -8.28 -5.67
N ASN A 46 -1.08 -7.85 -6.65
CA ASN A 46 0.09 -8.52 -7.22
C ASN A 46 -0.21 -9.76 -8.09
N HIS A 47 -1.49 -10.07 -8.31
CA HIS A 47 -1.97 -11.14 -9.19
C HIS A 47 -2.80 -10.60 -10.35
N GLY A 48 -2.96 -11.43 -11.38
CA GLY A 48 -4.01 -11.25 -12.39
C GLY A 48 -5.39 -11.61 -11.83
N ASN A 49 -6.41 -11.42 -12.68
CA ASN A 49 -7.78 -11.79 -12.33
C ASN A 49 -7.91 -13.31 -12.16
N VAL A 50 -8.53 -13.75 -11.07
CA VAL A 50 -8.73 -15.16 -10.73
C VAL A 50 -10.22 -15.49 -10.76
N GLN A 51 -10.57 -16.61 -11.40
CA GLN A 51 -11.92 -17.17 -11.34
C GLN A 51 -11.89 -18.42 -10.46
N ALA A 52 -12.40 -18.30 -9.23
CA ALA A 52 -12.67 -19.45 -8.38
C ALA A 52 -13.88 -20.21 -8.96
N ASN A 53 -13.72 -21.52 -9.20
CA ASN A 53 -14.76 -22.40 -9.72
C ASN A 53 -14.96 -23.58 -8.76
N GLU A 54 -16.09 -23.58 -8.06
CA GLU A 54 -16.47 -24.66 -7.12
C GLU A 54 -15.40 -24.98 -6.05
N VAL A 55 -14.65 -23.95 -5.63
CA VAL A 55 -13.55 -24.12 -4.66
C VAL A 55 -14.12 -24.39 -3.28
N SER A 56 -13.54 -25.36 -2.58
CA SER A 56 -13.94 -25.74 -1.23
C SER A 56 -12.74 -25.71 -0.28
N PHE A 57 -12.92 -25.20 0.93
CA PHE A 57 -11.86 -25.01 1.92
C PHE A 57 -12.38 -25.06 3.34
N CYS A 58 -11.48 -25.32 4.29
CA CYS A 58 -11.76 -25.13 5.70
C CYS A 58 -11.43 -23.69 6.10
N ASN A 59 -12.43 -22.95 6.56
CA ASN A 59 -12.26 -21.62 7.12
C ASN A 59 -12.02 -21.75 8.63
N VAL A 60 -10.84 -21.37 9.10
CA VAL A 60 -10.46 -21.36 10.51
C VAL A 60 -10.24 -19.93 10.96
N THR A 61 -10.92 -19.53 12.03
CA THR A 61 -10.66 -18.30 12.77
C THR A 61 -10.11 -18.67 14.14
N LEU A 62 -8.94 -18.13 14.48
CA LEU A 62 -8.26 -18.36 15.74
C LEU A 62 -8.14 -17.04 16.48
N SER A 63 -8.54 -17.01 17.75
CA SER A 63 -8.29 -15.88 18.66
C SER A 63 -7.22 -16.27 19.67
N TYR A 64 -6.30 -15.34 19.96
CA TYR A 64 -5.23 -15.56 20.92
C TYR A 64 -4.88 -14.29 21.68
N GLN A 65 -4.17 -14.49 22.79
CA GLN A 65 -3.63 -13.44 23.65
C GLN A 65 -2.14 -13.70 23.87
N HIS A 66 -1.33 -12.64 23.85
CA HIS A 66 0.09 -12.75 24.21
C HIS A 66 0.27 -12.85 25.72
N THR A 67 1.26 -13.63 26.14
CA THR A 67 1.55 -13.87 27.55
C THR A 67 1.93 -12.57 28.25
N GLY A 68 1.14 -12.18 29.25
CA GLY A 68 1.38 -10.95 30.02
C GLY A 68 0.91 -9.67 29.35
N LYS A 69 0.24 -9.77 28.20
CA LYS A 69 -0.48 -8.68 27.54
C LYS A 69 -1.99 -8.84 27.75
N ASN A 70 -2.73 -7.75 27.58
CA ASN A 70 -4.19 -7.75 27.59
C ASN A 70 -4.73 -7.43 26.20
N ASP A 71 -4.12 -8.05 25.18
CA ASP A 71 -4.53 -7.97 23.79
C ASP A 71 -5.51 -9.09 23.42
N SER A 72 -6.15 -8.95 22.27
CA SER A 72 -7.01 -9.95 21.65
C SER A 72 -6.82 -9.91 20.14
N VAL A 73 -5.97 -10.80 19.64
CA VAL A 73 -5.64 -10.86 18.22
C VAL A 73 -6.37 -12.04 17.57
N MET A 74 -6.79 -11.85 16.31
CA MET A 74 -7.44 -12.85 15.49
C MET A 74 -6.63 -13.17 14.24
N VAL A 75 -6.62 -14.44 13.85
CA VAL A 75 -6.02 -14.95 12.62
C VAL A 75 -7.09 -15.70 11.83
N GLY A 76 -7.25 -15.33 10.55
CA GLY A 76 -8.08 -16.06 9.60
C GLY A 76 -7.22 -16.90 8.68
N ILE A 77 -7.56 -18.18 8.54
CA ILE A 77 -6.79 -19.16 7.77
C ILE A 77 -7.75 -19.97 6.91
N TYR A 78 -7.53 -20.00 5.60
CA TYR A 78 -8.26 -20.89 4.70
C TYR A 78 -7.34 -22.02 4.23
N LEU A 79 -7.77 -23.26 4.47
CA LEU A 79 -7.06 -24.48 4.13
C LEU A 79 -7.78 -25.15 2.94
N PRO A 80 -7.22 -25.19 1.72
CA PRO A 80 -7.82 -25.85 0.57
C PRO A 80 -8.22 -27.30 0.89
N SER A 81 -9.47 -27.66 0.61
CA SER A 81 -9.94 -29.02 0.90
C SER A 81 -9.35 -30.08 -0.04
N GLU A 82 -8.97 -29.65 -1.23
CA GLU A 82 -8.33 -30.42 -2.28
C GLU A 82 -7.30 -29.52 -2.98
N ASN A 83 -6.37 -30.12 -3.73
CA ASN A 83 -5.42 -29.40 -4.59
C ASN A 83 -4.51 -28.39 -3.87
N TRP A 84 -4.21 -28.58 -2.58
CA TRP A 84 -3.17 -27.80 -1.91
C TRP A 84 -1.83 -28.01 -2.65
N ASN A 85 -1.22 -26.91 -3.08
CA ASN A 85 0.00 -26.91 -3.88
C ASN A 85 1.28 -26.99 -3.03
N GLY A 86 1.15 -27.18 -1.71
CA GLY A 86 2.27 -27.21 -0.77
C GLY A 86 2.77 -25.84 -0.34
N ARG A 87 2.09 -24.75 -0.71
CA ARG A 87 2.49 -23.36 -0.42
C ARG A 87 1.51 -22.67 0.53
N MET A 88 2.00 -21.65 1.21
CA MET A 88 1.20 -20.72 2.00
C MET A 88 1.29 -19.32 1.42
N GLN A 89 0.22 -18.53 1.57
CA GLN A 89 0.19 -17.14 1.16
C GLN A 89 -0.45 -16.25 2.23
N GLY A 90 0.31 -15.26 2.72
CA GLY A 90 -0.20 -14.18 3.56
C GLY A 90 -0.82 -13.07 2.72
N ILE A 91 -2.01 -12.61 3.12
CA ILE A 91 -2.74 -11.50 2.47
C ILE A 91 -2.74 -10.29 3.40
N GLY A 92 -2.12 -9.20 2.95
CA GLY A 92 -2.02 -7.94 3.70
C GLY A 92 -3.31 -7.10 3.69
N GLY A 93 -3.42 -6.21 4.67
CA GLY A 93 -4.55 -5.33 4.89
C GLY A 93 -4.43 -3.97 4.19
N ASN A 94 -5.17 -3.00 4.70
CA ASN A 94 -5.34 -1.68 4.09
C ASN A 94 -5.70 -0.63 5.16
N GLY A 95 -5.26 0.62 4.98
CA GLY A 95 -5.46 1.68 5.97
C GLY A 95 -4.84 1.34 7.34
N TYR A 96 -5.58 1.56 8.41
CA TYR A 96 -5.16 1.19 9.78
C TYR A 96 -5.42 -0.28 10.13
N THR A 97 -5.89 -1.11 9.21
CA THR A 97 -6.25 -2.51 9.51
C THR A 97 -5.23 -3.49 8.92
N ALA A 98 -4.82 -4.50 9.70
CA ALA A 98 -3.85 -5.50 9.25
C ALA A 98 -4.43 -6.54 8.26
N GLY A 99 -5.75 -6.70 8.25
CA GLY A 99 -6.43 -7.76 7.51
C GLY A 99 -7.75 -8.14 8.17
N LEU A 100 -8.23 -9.36 7.90
CA LEU A 100 -9.57 -9.82 8.30
C LEU A 100 -10.71 -8.87 7.85
N THR A 101 -10.53 -8.20 6.72
CA THR A 101 -11.53 -7.33 6.10
C THR A 101 -12.29 -8.05 4.99
N SER A 102 -13.31 -7.41 4.43
CA SER A 102 -13.96 -7.90 3.22
C SER A 102 -12.97 -8.03 2.06
N VAL A 103 -12.00 -7.11 1.94
CA VAL A 103 -10.97 -7.13 0.89
C VAL A 103 -10.08 -8.36 1.03
N THR A 104 -9.47 -8.57 2.22
CA THR A 104 -8.56 -9.69 2.44
C THR A 104 -9.29 -11.03 2.35
N SER A 105 -10.54 -11.11 2.82
CA SER A 105 -11.34 -12.34 2.73
C SER A 105 -11.59 -12.77 1.27
N VAL A 106 -11.81 -11.81 0.35
CA VAL A 106 -11.93 -12.12 -1.09
C VAL A 106 -10.58 -12.51 -1.68
N GLY A 107 -9.49 -11.82 -1.33
CA GLY A 107 -8.13 -12.18 -1.76
C GLY A 107 -7.71 -13.58 -1.30
N MET A 108 -8.06 -13.96 -0.08
CA MET A 108 -7.85 -15.31 0.44
C MET A 108 -8.58 -16.38 -0.38
N ILE A 109 -9.80 -16.11 -0.88
CA ILE A 109 -10.48 -17.03 -1.81
C ILE A 109 -9.69 -17.17 -3.12
N GLY A 110 -9.10 -16.08 -3.62
CA GLY A 110 -8.20 -16.10 -4.77
C GLY A 110 -7.01 -17.04 -4.54
N GLY A 111 -6.31 -16.89 -3.42
CA GLY A 111 -5.18 -17.77 -3.07
C GLY A 111 -5.60 -19.23 -2.88
N VAL A 112 -6.74 -19.51 -2.26
CA VAL A 112 -7.26 -20.89 -2.19
C VAL A 112 -7.56 -21.44 -3.58
N ALA A 113 -8.10 -20.64 -4.49
CA ALA A 113 -8.38 -21.07 -5.87
C ALA A 113 -7.10 -21.42 -6.65
N GLU A 114 -5.98 -20.77 -6.32
CA GLU A 114 -4.64 -21.09 -6.85
C GLU A 114 -3.92 -22.19 -6.03
N GLY A 115 -4.57 -22.73 -5.01
CA GLY A 115 -4.11 -23.88 -4.23
C GLY A 115 -3.26 -23.53 -3.00
N TYR A 116 -3.23 -22.28 -2.56
CA TYR A 116 -2.49 -21.85 -1.36
C TYR A 116 -3.30 -22.09 -0.08
N VAL A 117 -2.62 -22.46 1.00
CA VAL A 117 -3.13 -22.13 2.34
C VAL A 117 -3.02 -20.62 2.51
N THR A 118 -4.12 -19.93 2.73
CA THR A 118 -4.09 -18.46 2.86
C THR A 118 -4.24 -18.03 4.30
N VAL A 119 -3.57 -16.96 4.70
CA VAL A 119 -3.62 -16.43 6.07
C VAL A 119 -3.68 -14.90 6.09
N THR A 120 -4.40 -14.35 7.07
CA THR A 120 -4.41 -12.92 7.39
C THR A 120 -4.69 -12.73 8.89
N THR A 121 -4.46 -11.53 9.42
CA THR A 121 -4.72 -11.20 10.84
C THR A 121 -5.43 -9.85 10.94
N ASN A 122 -6.23 -9.66 11.99
CA ASN A 122 -6.83 -8.35 12.27
C ASN A 122 -5.83 -7.36 12.88
N GLY A 123 -4.66 -7.83 13.34
CA GLY A 123 -3.63 -6.96 13.91
C GLY A 123 -3.97 -6.42 15.30
N GLY A 124 -4.83 -7.10 16.06
CA GLY A 124 -5.17 -6.73 17.44
C GLY A 124 -6.43 -5.88 17.59
N HIS A 125 -7.07 -5.46 16.50
CA HIS A 125 -8.34 -4.72 16.55
C HIS A 125 -9.32 -5.12 15.46
N THR A 126 -10.61 -4.87 15.69
CA THR A 126 -11.66 -5.09 14.69
C THR A 126 -12.09 -3.76 14.10
N GLY A 127 -11.40 -3.34 13.04
CA GLY A 127 -11.80 -2.19 12.25
C GLY A 127 -12.92 -2.50 11.25
N THR A 128 -13.61 -1.48 10.76
CA THR A 128 -14.54 -1.62 9.61
C THR A 128 -13.78 -1.88 8.30
N GLY A 129 -12.45 -1.74 8.31
CA GLY A 129 -11.56 -1.83 7.16
C GLY A 129 -11.63 -0.57 6.28
N GLY A 130 -10.51 -0.21 5.63
CA GLY A 130 -10.49 0.90 4.67
C GLY A 130 -9.94 2.20 5.26
N PHE A 131 -10.31 3.32 4.62
CA PHE A 131 -9.96 4.67 5.04
C PHE A 131 -10.86 5.22 6.16
N ASN A 132 -11.83 4.42 6.65
CA ASN A 132 -12.82 4.79 7.66
C ASN A 132 -12.61 4.06 9.01
N ASP A 133 -11.47 3.41 9.18
CA ASP A 133 -11.10 2.80 10.46
C ASP A 133 -10.71 3.92 11.44
N ASP A 134 -11.34 3.95 12.62
CA ASP A 134 -11.09 4.97 13.65
C ASP A 134 -10.04 4.46 14.64
N PRO A 135 -8.80 4.98 14.61
CA PRO A 135 -7.76 4.53 15.52
C PRO A 135 -8.01 4.88 16.99
N SER A 136 -8.93 5.79 17.31
CA SER A 136 -9.26 6.11 18.70
C SER A 136 -9.94 4.95 19.43
N GLU A 137 -10.59 4.03 18.70
CA GLU A 137 -11.29 2.87 19.27
C GLU A 137 -10.34 1.77 19.76
N TRP A 138 -9.10 1.73 19.26
CA TRP A 138 -8.17 0.63 19.54
C TRP A 138 -6.74 1.06 19.90
N ALA A 139 -6.30 2.25 19.48
CA ALA A 139 -4.97 2.76 19.80
C ALA A 139 -4.95 3.55 21.12
N LEU A 140 -6.10 3.75 21.77
CA LEU A 140 -6.23 4.46 23.04
C LEU A 140 -6.83 3.56 24.13
N ASN A 141 -6.26 3.65 25.32
CA ASN A 141 -6.87 3.15 26.55
C ASN A 141 -8.07 4.02 26.94
N SER A 142 -8.91 3.50 27.84
CA SER A 142 -10.08 4.22 28.38
C SER A 142 -9.77 5.56 29.07
N ASP A 143 -8.51 5.82 29.45
CA ASP A 143 -8.06 7.08 30.04
C ASP A 143 -7.50 8.08 29.00
N GLY A 144 -7.52 7.72 27.71
CA GLY A 144 -7.00 8.51 26.60
C GLY A 144 -5.49 8.38 26.37
N SER A 145 -4.78 7.55 27.15
CA SER A 145 -3.38 7.23 26.87
C SER A 145 -3.24 6.21 25.74
N LEU A 146 -2.08 6.17 25.08
CA LEU A 146 -1.82 5.23 23.99
C LEU A 146 -1.79 3.77 24.48
N ASP A 147 -2.50 2.88 23.79
CA ASP A 147 -2.36 1.44 23.95
C ASP A 147 -1.24 0.90 23.07
N TYR A 148 -0.02 0.89 23.62
CA TYR A 148 1.15 0.38 22.91
C TYR A 148 1.07 -1.11 22.57
N GLN A 149 0.25 -1.91 23.26
CA GLN A 149 0.13 -3.34 22.96
C GLN A 149 -0.63 -3.53 21.65
N SER A 150 -1.82 -2.93 21.54
CA SER A 150 -2.63 -2.96 20.31
C SER A 150 -1.89 -2.32 19.13
N ILE A 151 -1.14 -1.24 19.36
CA ILE A 151 -0.31 -0.61 18.33
C ILE A 151 0.84 -1.54 17.87
N GLU A 152 1.49 -2.25 18.80
CA GLU A 152 2.54 -3.21 18.46
C GLU A 152 2.01 -4.43 17.70
N ASP A 153 0.79 -4.87 18.02
CA ASP A 153 0.10 -5.95 17.32
C ASP A 153 -0.14 -5.57 15.85
N LEU A 154 -0.67 -4.38 15.57
CA LEU A 154 -0.85 -3.88 14.20
C LEU A 154 0.50 -3.69 13.50
N ALA A 155 1.47 -3.13 14.21
CA ALA A 155 2.75 -2.75 13.64
C ALA A 155 3.54 -3.98 13.19
N THR A 156 3.60 -5.03 14.02
CA THR A 156 4.67 -6.04 13.93
C THR A 156 4.24 -7.45 14.31
N ILE A 157 3.92 -7.71 15.58
CA ILE A 157 4.02 -9.08 16.13
C ILE A 157 2.97 -10.04 15.55
N SER A 158 1.74 -9.55 15.37
CA SER A 158 0.64 -10.36 14.83
C SER A 158 0.91 -10.92 13.43
N LEU A 159 1.73 -10.24 12.63
CA LEU A 159 2.06 -10.63 11.26
C LEU A 159 2.81 -11.96 11.24
N ASN A 160 3.76 -12.13 12.16
CA ASN A 160 4.54 -13.35 12.28
C ASN A 160 3.73 -14.46 12.93
N ASP A 161 2.97 -14.15 13.99
CA ASP A 161 2.12 -15.12 14.68
C ASP A 161 1.14 -15.78 13.71
N ALA A 162 0.52 -14.98 12.84
CA ALA A 162 -0.36 -15.46 11.80
C ALA A 162 0.33 -16.51 10.92
N SER A 163 1.57 -16.24 10.49
CA SER A 163 2.37 -17.19 9.69
C SER A 163 2.64 -18.50 10.45
N LEU A 164 2.96 -18.42 11.74
CA LEU A 164 3.27 -19.59 12.58
C LEU A 164 2.02 -20.45 12.80
N TYR A 165 0.87 -19.83 13.09
CA TYR A 165 -0.40 -20.54 13.25
C TYR A 165 -0.83 -21.23 11.96
N ALA A 166 -0.71 -20.55 10.81
CA ALA A 166 -1.03 -21.14 9.51
C ALA A 166 -0.12 -22.33 9.15
N LYS A 167 1.20 -22.20 9.37
CA LYS A 167 2.16 -23.32 9.19
C LYS A 167 1.82 -24.49 10.11
N SER A 168 1.48 -24.23 11.38
CA SER A 168 1.09 -25.26 12.34
C SER A 168 -0.21 -25.97 11.96
N LEU A 169 -1.22 -25.23 11.52
CA LEU A 169 -2.50 -25.82 11.12
C LEU A 169 -2.38 -26.61 9.81
N ALA A 170 -1.60 -26.12 8.84
CA ALA A 170 -1.27 -26.88 7.63
C ALA A 170 -0.58 -28.21 7.97
N GLN A 171 0.39 -28.20 8.90
CA GLN A 171 1.03 -29.43 9.39
C GLN A 171 0.04 -30.40 10.04
N SER A 172 -0.94 -29.91 10.80
CA SER A 172 -1.98 -30.74 11.41
C SER A 172 -2.93 -31.36 10.39
N VAL A 173 -3.27 -30.63 9.33
CA VAL A 173 -4.28 -31.05 8.33
C VAL A 173 -3.66 -31.90 7.22
N TYR A 174 -2.53 -31.48 6.68
CA TYR A 174 -1.90 -32.11 5.52
C TYR A 174 -0.72 -33.02 5.87
N GLY A 175 -0.34 -33.08 7.15
CA GLY A 175 0.79 -33.90 7.61
C GLY A 175 2.17 -33.31 7.29
N THR A 176 2.24 -32.10 6.71
CA THR A 176 3.48 -31.38 6.45
C THR A 176 3.25 -29.87 6.49
N GLN A 177 4.27 -29.10 6.89
CA GLN A 177 4.26 -27.64 6.76
C GLN A 177 4.34 -27.23 5.29
N PRO A 178 3.92 -25.99 4.95
CA PRO A 178 4.17 -25.43 3.63
C PRO A 178 5.66 -25.50 3.28
N LYS A 179 5.96 -25.96 2.06
CA LYS A 179 7.33 -25.99 1.52
C LYS A 179 7.86 -24.58 1.25
N TYR A 180 6.97 -23.68 0.81
CA TYR A 180 7.24 -22.27 0.58
C TYR A 180 6.11 -21.42 1.16
N SER A 181 6.45 -20.24 1.65
CA SER A 181 5.56 -19.24 2.23
C SER A 181 5.74 -17.92 1.51
N TYR A 182 4.66 -17.36 0.99
CA TYR A 182 4.67 -16.10 0.25
C TYR A 182 3.83 -15.02 0.95
N TRP A 183 4.21 -13.76 0.82
CA TRP A 183 3.40 -12.61 1.23
C TRP A 183 2.99 -11.81 0.00
N THR A 184 1.75 -11.34 -0.03
CA THR A 184 1.29 -10.35 -0.99
C THR A 184 0.52 -9.24 -0.29
N GLY A 185 0.82 -7.99 -0.64
CA GLY A 185 0.07 -6.85 -0.18
C GLY A 185 0.43 -5.57 -0.93
N CYS A 186 -0.47 -4.60 -0.83
CA CYS A 186 -0.25 -3.24 -1.28
C CYS A 186 -0.60 -2.25 -0.17
N SER A 187 -0.03 -1.03 -0.18
CA SER A 187 -0.35 0.01 0.81
C SER A 187 0.07 -0.44 2.22
N GLN A 188 -0.87 -0.53 3.16
CA GLN A 188 -0.64 -1.17 4.45
C GLN A 188 -0.14 -2.62 4.31
N GLY A 189 -0.70 -3.40 3.38
CA GLY A 189 -0.20 -4.73 3.02
C GLY A 189 1.25 -4.72 2.51
N GLY A 190 1.64 -3.66 1.81
CA GLY A 190 3.02 -3.42 1.40
C GLY A 190 3.91 -3.15 2.62
N ARG A 191 3.51 -2.24 3.52
CA ARG A 191 4.21 -1.97 4.78
C ARG A 191 4.39 -3.23 5.63
N GLN A 192 3.34 -4.03 5.78
CA GLN A 192 3.39 -5.29 6.52
C GLN A 192 4.40 -6.26 5.91
N GLY A 193 4.47 -6.37 4.58
CA GLY A 193 5.50 -7.14 3.88
C GLY A 193 6.91 -6.62 4.18
N MET A 194 7.11 -5.29 4.14
CA MET A 194 8.39 -4.68 4.52
C MET A 194 8.75 -4.96 5.98
N GLN A 195 7.78 -4.92 6.90
CA GLN A 195 8.01 -5.22 8.31
C GLN A 195 8.42 -6.68 8.52
N LEU A 196 7.76 -7.61 7.83
CA LEU A 196 8.11 -9.02 7.88
C LEU A 196 9.56 -9.24 7.43
N ALA A 197 9.98 -8.61 6.33
CA ALA A 197 11.38 -8.67 5.90
C ALA A 197 12.35 -8.08 6.95
N GLN A 198 11.99 -6.95 7.57
CA GLN A 198 12.85 -6.25 8.54
C GLN A 198 12.94 -6.91 9.93
N LYS A 199 11.92 -7.68 10.35
CA LYS A 199 11.80 -8.19 11.74
C LYS A 199 11.64 -9.70 11.85
N TYR A 200 11.10 -10.35 10.83
CA TYR A 200 10.79 -11.78 10.82
C TYR A 200 11.26 -12.42 9.51
N PRO A 201 12.58 -12.43 9.27
CA PRO A 201 13.16 -12.79 7.98
C PRO A 201 12.81 -14.22 7.51
N ASP A 202 12.51 -15.13 8.44
CA ASP A 202 12.14 -16.53 8.17
C ASP A 202 10.62 -16.77 8.03
N ALA A 203 9.80 -15.72 8.16
CA ALA A 203 8.34 -15.87 8.09
C ALA A 203 7.88 -16.26 6.68
N TYR A 204 8.49 -15.66 5.65
CA TYR A 204 8.12 -15.84 4.23
C TYR A 204 9.38 -15.89 3.36
N ASP A 205 9.41 -16.86 2.42
CA ASP A 205 10.49 -17.02 1.44
C ASP A 205 10.43 -15.96 0.34
N GLY A 206 9.23 -15.49 0.01
CA GLY A 206 8.99 -14.49 -1.03
C GLY A 206 7.96 -13.43 -0.62
N ILE A 207 8.29 -12.15 -0.75
CA ILE A 207 7.42 -11.03 -0.35
C ILE A 207 7.20 -10.11 -1.56
N VAL A 208 5.93 -9.97 -1.98
CA VAL A 208 5.55 -8.88 -2.90
C VAL A 208 4.92 -7.75 -2.09
N ALA A 209 5.63 -6.63 -1.99
CA ALA A 209 5.24 -5.45 -1.23
C ALA A 209 5.06 -4.25 -2.17
N ALA A 210 3.84 -4.03 -2.62
CA ALA A 210 3.49 -2.96 -3.55
C ALA A 210 3.10 -1.66 -2.84
N SER A 211 3.41 -0.52 -3.47
CA SER A 211 3.17 0.85 -2.99
C SER A 211 3.20 0.94 -1.46
N PRO A 212 4.32 0.55 -0.82
CA PRO A 212 4.32 0.23 0.60
C PRO A 212 4.16 1.48 1.45
N ALA A 213 3.23 1.45 2.40
CA ALA A 213 3.00 2.52 3.37
C ALA A 213 4.07 2.53 4.47
N ILE A 214 5.35 2.66 4.10
CA ILE A 214 6.47 2.87 5.03
C ILE A 214 6.61 4.36 5.37
N ASN A 215 7.41 4.68 6.39
CA ASN A 215 7.64 6.02 6.92
C ASN A 215 6.37 6.69 7.47
N TRP A 216 5.54 5.97 8.24
CA TRP A 216 4.29 6.55 8.76
C TRP A 216 4.50 7.84 9.55
N SER A 217 5.57 7.90 10.35
CA SER A 217 5.92 9.06 11.17
C SER A 217 6.08 10.35 10.36
N GLU A 218 6.64 10.26 9.16
CA GLU A 218 6.84 11.35 8.22
C GLU A 218 5.58 11.55 7.36
N MET A 219 5.11 10.47 6.74
CA MET A 219 4.10 10.47 5.70
C MET A 219 2.75 11.01 6.22
N PHE A 220 2.28 10.56 7.38
CA PHE A 220 0.96 10.94 7.86
C PHE A 220 0.87 12.43 8.23
N VAL A 221 1.89 12.97 8.91
CA VAL A 221 1.96 14.42 9.20
C VAL A 221 2.06 15.23 7.91
N SER A 222 2.87 14.74 6.96
CA SER A 222 3.01 15.38 5.65
C SER A 222 1.73 15.37 4.83
N GLY A 223 0.87 14.36 5.03
CA GLY A 223 -0.39 14.23 4.33
C GLY A 223 -1.38 15.36 4.62
N VAL A 224 -1.31 16.02 5.79
CA VAL A 224 -2.16 17.20 6.09
C VAL A 224 -1.57 18.52 5.58
N TRP A 225 -0.40 18.50 4.92
CA TRP A 225 0.31 19.70 4.50
C TRP A 225 -0.50 20.61 3.58
N ALA A 226 -1.18 20.06 2.58
CA ALA A 226 -2.00 20.85 1.65
C ALA A 226 -3.15 21.58 2.39
N GLN A 227 -3.75 20.92 3.39
CA GLN A 227 -4.80 21.49 4.23
C GLN A 227 -4.26 22.59 5.14
N PHE A 228 -3.06 22.40 5.71
CA PHE A 228 -2.35 23.44 6.46
C PHE A 228 -2.06 24.67 5.60
N VAL A 229 -1.55 24.48 4.36
CA VAL A 229 -1.27 25.58 3.43
C VAL A 229 -2.54 26.34 3.05
N MET A 230 -3.64 25.64 2.76
CA MET A 230 -4.95 26.27 2.52
C MET A 230 -5.40 27.13 3.70
N ASN A 231 -5.29 26.62 4.93
CA ASN A 231 -5.65 27.37 6.14
C ASN A 231 -4.75 28.61 6.34
N MET A 232 -3.44 28.49 6.12
CA MET A 232 -2.50 29.61 6.25
C MET A 232 -2.75 30.71 5.22
N MET A 233 -3.16 30.34 4.01
CA MET A 233 -3.52 31.27 2.95
C MET A 233 -4.94 31.82 3.11
N ASN A 234 -5.80 31.11 3.84
CA ASN A 234 -7.24 31.29 3.86
C ASN A 234 -7.86 31.26 2.44
N GLU A 235 -7.39 30.33 1.62
CA GLU A 235 -7.82 30.13 0.23
C GLU A 235 -8.12 28.65 0.02
N TYR A 236 -9.31 28.35 -0.51
CA TYR A 236 -9.82 27.00 -0.70
C TYR A 236 -10.32 26.87 -2.15
N PRO A 237 -9.45 26.45 -3.09
CA PRO A 237 -9.81 26.36 -4.50
C PRO A 237 -10.83 25.25 -4.74
N TYR A 238 -11.56 25.35 -5.85
CA TYR A 238 -12.43 24.26 -6.30
C TYR A 238 -11.60 23.08 -6.80
N GLY A 239 -12.12 21.86 -6.63
CA GLY A 239 -11.47 20.64 -7.12
C GLY A 239 -11.16 20.71 -8.60
N CYS A 240 -12.10 21.21 -9.40
CA CYS A 240 -11.91 21.39 -10.84
C CYS A 240 -10.73 22.31 -11.21
N GLU A 241 -10.39 23.32 -10.38
CA GLU A 241 -9.23 24.19 -10.63
C GLU A 241 -7.93 23.42 -10.41
N ILE A 242 -7.87 22.59 -9.36
CA ILE A 242 -6.74 21.69 -9.07
C ILE A 242 -6.57 20.68 -10.21
N ASP A 243 -7.65 20.04 -10.63
CA ASP A 243 -7.67 19.08 -11.73
C ASP A 243 -7.20 19.72 -13.05
N GLY A 244 -7.55 20.98 -13.27
CA GLY A 244 -7.08 21.77 -14.41
C GLY A 244 -5.56 21.95 -14.43
N VAL A 245 -4.94 22.18 -13.27
CA VAL A 245 -3.47 22.29 -13.16
C VAL A 245 -2.79 20.93 -13.38
N VAL A 246 -3.33 19.85 -12.81
CA VAL A 246 -2.81 18.50 -13.01
C VAL A 246 -2.92 18.08 -14.49
N ALA A 247 -4.06 18.36 -15.14
CA ALA A 247 -4.24 18.08 -16.56
C ALA A 247 -3.26 18.87 -17.45
N ALA A 248 -2.98 20.13 -17.10
CA ALA A 248 -1.98 20.93 -17.78
C ALA A 248 -0.56 20.35 -17.61
N ALA A 249 -0.23 19.86 -16.40
CA ALA A 249 1.04 19.19 -16.15
C ALA A 249 1.19 17.93 -16.99
N VAL A 250 0.22 17.00 -16.94
CA VAL A 250 0.23 15.77 -17.75
C VAL A 250 0.42 16.10 -19.23
N SER A 251 -0.32 17.08 -19.76
CA SER A 251 -0.21 17.49 -21.17
C SER A 251 1.16 18.06 -21.53
N ALA A 252 1.83 18.74 -20.60
CA ALA A 252 3.17 19.29 -20.82
C ALA A 252 4.27 18.23 -20.67
N CYS A 253 4.05 17.22 -19.82
CA CYS A 253 5.04 16.21 -19.47
C CYS A 253 5.01 14.95 -20.38
N ASP A 254 3.90 14.67 -21.07
CA ASP A 254 3.68 13.45 -21.89
C ASP A 254 4.86 13.19 -22.84
N ALA A 255 5.27 14.19 -23.63
CA ALA A 255 6.34 14.05 -24.62
C ALA A 255 7.76 13.85 -24.05
N ALA A 256 7.94 13.91 -22.72
CA ALA A 256 9.28 13.92 -22.10
C ALA A 256 10.04 12.60 -22.31
N ASP A 257 9.35 11.47 -22.49
CA ASP A 257 9.96 10.17 -22.75
C ASP A 257 10.17 9.87 -24.25
N GLY A 258 9.81 10.83 -25.13
CA GLY A 258 9.89 10.71 -26.58
C GLY A 258 8.66 10.09 -27.25
N VAL A 259 7.60 9.77 -26.49
CA VAL A 259 6.31 9.26 -26.96
C VAL A 259 5.20 10.23 -26.53
N VAL A 260 4.11 10.30 -27.30
CA VAL A 260 2.91 11.09 -26.94
C VAL A 260 1.75 10.12 -26.92
N ASP A 261 1.56 9.47 -25.78
CA ASP A 261 0.53 8.45 -25.54
C ASP A 261 -0.34 8.75 -24.30
N GLY A 262 -0.19 9.96 -23.75
CA GLY A 262 -0.87 10.41 -22.54
C GLY A 262 -0.22 9.90 -21.26
N ILE A 263 1.07 9.53 -21.31
CA ILE A 263 1.79 8.88 -20.23
C ILE A 263 3.01 9.67 -19.85
N VAL A 264 3.10 9.99 -18.57
CA VAL A 264 4.30 10.58 -17.99
C VAL A 264 5.16 9.44 -17.45
N SER A 265 6.06 8.91 -18.29
CA SER A 265 6.96 7.80 -17.90
C SER A 265 8.15 8.22 -17.06
N ASP A 266 8.55 9.49 -17.15
CA ASP A 266 9.61 10.07 -16.32
C ASP A 266 9.12 11.43 -15.77
N PRO A 267 8.44 11.43 -14.62
CA PRO A 267 7.94 12.67 -14.02
C PRO A 267 9.08 13.60 -13.57
N THR A 268 10.28 13.07 -13.31
CA THR A 268 11.43 13.87 -12.88
C THR A 268 12.03 14.70 -14.02
N ALA A 269 11.88 14.25 -15.26
CA ALA A 269 12.25 15.01 -16.45
C ALA A 269 11.28 16.18 -16.75
N CYS A 270 10.12 16.24 -16.09
CA CYS A 270 9.14 17.29 -16.34
C CYS A 270 9.37 18.56 -15.51
N ASP A 271 9.67 19.66 -16.19
CA ASP A 271 9.92 20.98 -15.58
C ASP A 271 8.67 21.86 -15.47
N PHE A 272 7.46 21.30 -15.69
CA PHE A 272 6.20 22.04 -15.63
C PHE A 272 6.07 22.86 -14.34
N ASP A 273 5.74 24.14 -14.50
CA ASP A 273 5.50 25.12 -13.45
C ASP A 273 3.97 25.34 -13.29
N PRO A 274 3.36 25.00 -12.14
CA PRO A 274 1.91 25.18 -11.94
C PRO A 274 1.46 26.64 -12.09
N PHE A 275 2.34 27.62 -11.89
CA PHE A 275 2.01 29.03 -12.08
C PHE A 275 1.75 29.39 -13.54
N SER A 276 2.25 28.61 -14.51
CA SER A 276 1.95 28.84 -15.93
C SER A 276 0.50 28.56 -16.30
N ALA A 277 -0.24 27.83 -15.46
CA ALA A 277 -1.66 27.53 -15.67
C ALA A 277 -2.59 28.67 -15.19
N VAL A 278 -2.10 29.61 -14.37
CA VAL A 278 -2.89 30.71 -13.80
C VAL A 278 -3.49 31.57 -14.92
N GLY A 279 -4.79 31.89 -14.80
CA GLY A 279 -5.51 32.66 -15.81
C GLY A 279 -6.15 31.81 -16.92
N THR A 280 -5.85 30.50 -16.97
CA THR A 280 -6.49 29.59 -17.92
C THR A 280 -7.96 29.37 -17.54
N GLN A 281 -8.84 29.44 -18.54
CA GLN A 281 -10.26 29.12 -18.37
C GLN A 281 -10.51 27.61 -18.51
N ILE A 282 -11.21 27.04 -17.54
CA ILE A 282 -11.56 25.63 -17.49
C ILE A 282 -13.08 25.47 -17.36
N ASN A 283 -13.61 24.37 -17.89
CA ASN A 283 -14.99 23.97 -17.63
C ASN A 283 -15.02 23.28 -16.27
N CYS A 284 -15.57 23.96 -15.26
CA CYS A 284 -15.63 23.43 -13.91
C CYS A 284 -16.88 22.57 -13.72
N THR A 285 -16.67 21.29 -13.45
CA THR A 285 -17.73 20.33 -13.13
C THR A 285 -18.44 20.68 -11.82
N ASP A 286 -17.70 21.22 -10.84
CA ASP A 286 -18.22 21.50 -9.50
C ASP A 286 -19.26 22.63 -9.49
N THR A 287 -19.15 23.57 -10.45
CA THR A 287 -20.05 24.72 -10.57
C THR A 287 -20.91 24.71 -11.83
N ASN A 288 -20.72 23.72 -12.72
CA ASN A 288 -21.31 23.70 -14.07
C ASN A 288 -21.12 25.04 -14.83
N SER A 289 -19.94 25.65 -14.67
CA SER A 289 -19.62 26.95 -15.26
C SER A 289 -18.14 27.06 -15.60
N THR A 290 -17.79 28.03 -16.44
CA THR A 290 -16.38 28.34 -16.71
C THR A 290 -15.76 29.02 -15.48
N ARG A 291 -14.61 28.51 -15.05
CA ARG A 291 -13.77 29.11 -14.00
C ARG A 291 -12.38 29.42 -14.52
N THR A 292 -11.68 30.29 -13.83
CA THR A 292 -10.29 30.66 -14.14
C THR A 292 -9.40 30.09 -13.06
N ILE A 293 -8.34 29.36 -13.43
CA ILE A 293 -7.36 28.84 -12.47
C ILE A 293 -6.74 30.02 -11.72
N SER A 294 -6.90 30.02 -10.39
CA SER A 294 -6.38 31.07 -9.52
C SER A 294 -4.89 30.91 -9.21
N ASN A 295 -4.25 32.00 -8.76
CA ASN A 295 -2.89 31.95 -8.22
C ASN A 295 -2.81 31.07 -6.96
N ALA A 296 -3.85 31.08 -6.12
CA ALA A 296 -3.91 30.27 -4.91
C ALA A 296 -3.91 28.77 -5.26
N THR A 297 -4.65 28.36 -6.28
CA THR A 297 -4.65 26.99 -6.81
C THR A 297 -3.23 26.54 -7.18
N ALA A 298 -2.49 27.37 -7.94
CA ALA A 298 -1.11 27.06 -8.32
C ALA A 298 -0.16 26.95 -7.10
N GLN A 299 -0.32 27.81 -6.08
CA GLN A 299 0.48 27.75 -4.85
C GLN A 299 0.24 26.46 -4.06
N ILE A 300 -1.02 26.06 -3.90
CA ILE A 300 -1.42 24.85 -3.16
C ILE A 300 -0.95 23.59 -3.89
N VAL A 301 -1.13 23.54 -5.21
CA VAL A 301 -0.63 22.43 -6.04
C VAL A 301 0.89 22.33 -5.96
N ASN A 302 1.61 23.46 -6.08
CA ASN A 302 3.06 23.46 -5.95
C ASN A 302 3.54 22.98 -4.57
N ALA A 303 2.88 23.43 -3.50
CA ALA A 303 3.19 22.99 -2.13
C ALA A 303 2.93 21.48 -1.94
N THR A 304 1.92 20.94 -2.63
CA THR A 304 1.59 19.51 -2.59
C THR A 304 2.60 18.66 -3.36
N TRP A 305 3.05 19.13 -4.54
CA TRP A 305 4.05 18.43 -5.34
C TRP A 305 5.45 18.46 -4.71
N THR A 306 5.81 19.59 -4.11
CA THR A 306 7.15 19.74 -3.51
C THR A 306 7.24 19.15 -2.09
N GLY A 307 6.11 18.90 -1.44
CA GLY A 307 6.03 18.39 -0.08
C GLY A 307 6.31 19.45 1.00
N PRO A 308 6.15 19.11 2.28
CA PRO A 308 6.31 20.05 3.37
C PRO A 308 7.72 20.65 3.45
N ARG A 309 7.76 21.94 3.78
CA ARG A 309 8.97 22.68 4.12
C ARG A 309 8.82 23.25 5.52
N GLY A 310 9.86 23.09 6.32
CA GLY A 310 9.85 23.61 7.67
C GLY A 310 9.89 25.14 7.71
N SER A 311 9.71 25.72 8.89
CA SER A 311 9.69 27.19 9.10
C SER A 311 10.93 27.92 8.56
N ASN A 312 12.08 27.23 8.43
CA ASN A 312 13.32 27.75 7.87
C ASN A 312 13.56 27.37 6.39
N GLY A 313 12.59 26.73 5.73
CA GLY A 313 12.68 26.26 4.34
C GLY A 313 13.32 24.88 4.15
N GLN A 314 13.72 24.18 5.21
CA GLN A 314 14.27 22.83 5.11
C GLN A 314 13.24 21.82 4.57
N PHE A 315 13.71 20.87 3.76
CA PHE A 315 12.91 19.73 3.33
C PHE A 315 12.53 18.87 4.54
N LEU A 316 11.24 18.51 4.66
CA LEU A 316 10.75 17.59 5.70
C LEU A 316 10.37 16.23 5.10
N TRP A 317 9.53 16.23 4.06
CA TRP A 317 9.09 15.01 3.39
C TRP A 317 8.72 15.26 1.93
N TYR A 318 8.63 14.16 1.18
CA TYR A 318 8.34 14.17 -0.25
C TYR A 318 6.87 14.53 -0.52
N GLY A 319 6.65 15.21 -1.64
CA GLY A 319 5.31 15.49 -2.17
C GLY A 319 4.87 14.47 -3.22
N TYR A 320 3.73 14.73 -3.85
CA TYR A 320 3.16 13.87 -4.88
C TYR A 320 3.69 14.22 -6.28
N GLU A 321 3.72 13.24 -7.18
CA GLU A 321 4.17 13.48 -8.56
C GLU A 321 3.18 14.35 -9.36
N LYS A 322 3.68 15.08 -10.36
CA LYS A 322 2.90 16.12 -11.07
C LYS A 322 1.66 15.61 -11.82
N GLY A 323 1.62 14.32 -12.15
CA GLY A 323 0.47 13.68 -12.79
C GLY A 323 -0.45 12.91 -11.83
N ALA A 324 -0.10 12.85 -10.54
CA ALA A 324 -0.96 12.22 -9.55
C ALA A 324 -2.25 13.04 -9.38
N THR A 325 -3.37 12.35 -9.21
CA THR A 325 -4.64 13.02 -8.93
C THR A 325 -4.57 13.64 -7.53
N LEU A 326 -4.97 14.90 -7.38
CA LEU A 326 -4.88 15.61 -6.09
C LEU A 326 -6.23 15.81 -5.40
N THR A 327 -7.34 15.52 -6.08
CA THR A 327 -8.72 15.67 -5.59
C THR A 327 -9.47 14.32 -5.64
N GLY A 328 -10.43 14.11 -4.75
CA GLY A 328 -11.22 12.87 -4.67
C GLY A 328 -11.04 12.10 -3.36
N GLY A 329 -11.78 11.00 -3.19
CA GLY A 329 -12.00 10.39 -1.88
C GLY A 329 -10.76 9.92 -1.09
N THR A 330 -9.62 9.74 -1.73
CA THR A 330 -8.38 9.24 -1.12
C THR A 330 -7.21 10.23 -1.19
N THR A 331 -7.44 11.45 -1.69
CA THR A 331 -6.37 12.43 -1.95
C THR A 331 -6.23 13.48 -0.84
N VAL A 332 -5.23 14.35 -0.96
CA VAL A 332 -4.84 15.29 0.11
C VAL A 332 -5.31 16.74 -0.06
N VAL A 333 -5.71 17.16 -1.27
CA VAL A 333 -6.07 18.56 -1.58
C VAL A 333 -7.60 18.76 -1.65
N ASN A 334 -8.34 17.92 -0.92
CA ASN A 334 -9.79 17.95 -0.94
C ASN A 334 -10.39 19.22 -0.33
N THR A 335 -11.48 19.67 -0.94
CA THR A 335 -12.30 20.81 -0.49
C THR A 335 -13.78 20.48 -0.61
N GLU A 336 -14.58 20.98 0.32
CA GLU A 336 -16.05 20.93 0.24
C GLU A 336 -16.60 22.32 -0.07
N CYS A 337 -17.38 22.43 -1.15
CA CYS A 337 -17.89 23.69 -1.64
C CYS A 337 -19.42 23.79 -1.54
N SER A 338 -19.92 24.86 -0.92
CA SER A 338 -21.35 25.17 -0.81
C SER A 338 -21.59 26.68 -0.96
N ASN A 339 -22.64 27.06 -1.68
CA ASN A 339 -23.03 28.48 -1.87
C ASN A 339 -21.90 29.42 -2.32
N SER A 340 -21.01 28.95 -3.20
CA SER A 340 -19.83 29.68 -3.70
C SER A 340 -18.67 29.87 -2.72
N THR A 341 -18.70 29.20 -1.56
CA THR A 341 -17.61 29.16 -0.58
C THR A 341 -17.12 27.72 -0.45
N CYS A 342 -15.81 27.53 -0.39
CA CYS A 342 -15.20 26.23 -0.13
C CYS A 342 -14.48 26.23 1.23
N ILE A 343 -14.39 25.06 1.84
CA ILE A 343 -13.59 24.79 3.04
C ILE A 343 -12.68 23.60 2.78
N GLY A 344 -11.58 23.51 3.53
CA GLY A 344 -10.71 22.34 3.50
C GLY A 344 -11.43 21.10 4.03
N ALA A 345 -11.22 19.97 3.37
CA ALA A 345 -11.76 18.67 3.74
C ALA A 345 -10.61 17.67 3.92
N PRO A 346 -9.89 17.69 5.05
CA PRO A 346 -8.76 16.79 5.28
C PRO A 346 -9.22 15.33 5.24
N LEU A 347 -8.39 14.46 4.67
CA LEU A 347 -8.59 13.01 4.73
C LEU A 347 -8.52 12.56 6.19
N SER A 348 -9.60 11.95 6.70
CA SER A 348 -9.74 11.54 8.11
C SER A 348 -8.55 10.73 8.58
N MET A 349 -8.17 9.69 7.83
CA MET A 349 -7.05 8.80 8.16
C MET A 349 -5.74 9.56 8.47
N LEU A 350 -5.45 10.64 7.75
CA LEU A 350 -4.26 11.48 7.95
C LEU A 350 -4.42 12.42 9.16
N LEU A 351 -5.62 12.94 9.39
CA LEU A 351 -5.94 13.76 10.56
C LEU A 351 -5.94 12.93 11.85
N ASP A 352 -6.47 11.72 11.82
CA ASP A 352 -6.56 10.80 12.95
C ASP A 352 -5.15 10.46 13.48
N TRP A 353 -4.13 10.46 12.60
CA TRP A 353 -2.73 10.34 13.04
C TRP A 353 -2.34 11.44 14.03
N LEU A 354 -2.69 12.69 13.72
CA LEU A 354 -2.40 13.82 14.58
C LEU A 354 -3.24 13.77 15.86
N GLN A 355 -4.54 13.48 15.75
CA GLN A 355 -5.45 13.39 16.89
C GLN A 355 -5.04 12.29 17.88
N VAL A 356 -4.82 11.07 17.37
CA VAL A 356 -4.65 9.87 18.20
C VAL A 356 -3.20 9.62 18.54
N PHE A 357 -2.30 9.59 17.56
CA PHE A 357 -0.92 9.13 17.76
C PHE A 357 0.03 10.26 18.17
N VAL A 358 -0.19 11.49 17.69
CA VAL A 358 0.70 12.63 18.01
C VAL A 358 0.23 13.39 19.25
N GLU A 359 -1.00 13.89 19.24
CA GLU A 359 -1.53 14.80 20.26
C GLU A 359 -2.31 14.13 21.39
N GLN A 360 -2.97 12.99 21.14
CA GLN A 360 -3.95 12.40 22.06
C GLN A 360 -5.09 13.40 22.41
N ASP A 361 -5.52 14.17 21.40
CA ASP A 361 -6.61 15.16 21.47
C ASP A 361 -7.58 14.88 20.30
N LEU A 362 -8.70 14.22 20.60
CA LEU A 362 -9.71 13.85 19.58
C LEU A 362 -10.44 15.06 18.98
N GLU A 363 -10.35 16.22 19.62
CA GLU A 363 -10.88 17.48 19.08
C GLU A 363 -9.82 18.22 18.23
N PHE A 364 -8.64 17.63 18.02
CA PHE A 364 -7.58 18.24 17.21
C PHE A 364 -8.01 18.36 15.75
N THR A 365 -7.73 19.52 15.15
CA THR A 365 -8.02 19.78 13.73
C THR A 365 -6.84 20.49 13.09
N VAL A 366 -6.74 20.43 11.76
CA VAL A 366 -5.70 21.16 11.02
C VAL A 366 -5.77 22.67 11.29
N ALA A 367 -6.94 23.22 11.65
CA ALA A 367 -7.10 24.62 12.02
C ALA A 367 -6.37 25.02 13.33
N LYS A 368 -6.00 24.05 14.18
CA LYS A 368 -5.16 24.30 15.37
C LYS A 368 -3.68 24.50 15.02
N ILE A 369 -3.26 24.18 13.78
CA ILE A 369 -1.90 24.40 13.30
C ILE A 369 -1.80 25.82 12.75
N THR A 370 -1.41 26.78 13.60
CA THR A 370 -1.49 28.22 13.31
C THR A 370 -0.18 28.83 12.81
N SER A 371 0.91 28.06 12.74
CA SER A 371 2.20 28.52 12.19
C SER A 371 3.04 27.36 11.67
N HIS A 372 4.04 27.67 10.85
CA HIS A 372 5.00 26.65 10.37
C HIS A 372 5.80 26.05 11.52
N GLU A 373 6.13 26.83 12.56
CA GLU A 373 6.84 26.30 13.74
C GLU A 373 5.98 25.28 14.52
N HIS A 374 4.66 25.45 14.53
CA HIS A 374 3.76 24.44 15.11
C HIS A 374 3.72 23.18 14.23
N PHE A 375 3.70 23.33 12.89
CA PHE A 375 3.82 22.19 11.98
C PHE A 375 5.14 21.42 12.19
N ASP A 376 6.27 22.15 12.28
CA ASP A 376 7.59 21.57 12.57
C ASP A 376 7.58 20.78 13.88
N PHE A 377 6.98 21.35 14.93
CA PHE A 377 6.86 20.68 16.22
C PHE A 377 6.08 19.36 16.12
N LEU A 378 4.95 19.34 15.41
CA LEU A 378 4.14 18.12 15.23
C LEU A 378 4.88 17.06 14.40
N PHE A 379 5.60 17.48 13.36
CA PHE A 379 6.42 16.60 12.54
C PHE A 379 7.54 15.94 13.36
N GLU A 380 8.31 16.73 14.10
CA GLU A 380 9.37 16.24 14.99
C GLU A 380 8.82 15.35 16.12
N LYS A 381 7.67 15.73 16.70
CA LYS A 381 7.00 14.93 17.74
C LYS A 381 6.57 13.57 17.19
N SER A 382 6.05 13.52 15.96
CA SER A 382 5.69 12.28 15.26
C SER A 382 6.90 11.39 15.02
N LEU A 383 8.00 11.95 14.50
CA LEU A 383 9.26 11.25 14.29
C LEU A 383 9.81 10.63 15.58
N GLN A 384 9.89 11.43 16.64
CA GLN A 384 10.46 10.99 17.92
C GLN A 384 9.63 9.89 18.58
N LYS A 385 8.29 9.97 18.49
CA LYS A 385 7.40 8.96 19.07
C LYS A 385 7.37 7.67 18.25
N TRP A 386 7.26 7.79 16.92
CA TRP A 386 6.80 6.69 16.08
C TRP A 386 7.82 6.19 15.05
N GLY A 387 8.93 6.88 14.83
CA GLY A 387 9.93 6.50 13.83
C GLY A 387 10.43 5.07 14.00
N SER A 388 10.72 4.64 15.23
CA SER A 388 11.17 3.27 15.52
C SER A 388 10.05 2.25 15.69
N TYR A 389 8.79 2.68 15.79
CA TYR A 389 7.64 1.82 16.09
C TYR A 389 6.80 1.53 14.83
N LEU A 390 6.37 2.59 14.13
CA LEU A 390 5.49 2.51 12.96
C LEU A 390 6.18 2.97 11.67
N GLY A 391 7.42 3.47 11.74
CA GLY A 391 8.19 3.90 10.57
C GLY A 391 8.43 2.79 9.54
N THR A 392 8.67 1.54 9.94
CA THR A 392 8.89 0.40 9.01
C THR A 392 9.93 0.70 7.92
N ASN A 393 10.99 1.42 8.26
CA ASN A 393 11.95 1.98 7.31
C ASN A 393 13.40 1.63 7.65
N ASN A 394 13.63 0.51 8.36
CA ASN A 394 14.97 -0.01 8.57
C ASN A 394 15.56 -0.51 7.23
N PRO A 395 16.65 0.06 6.71
CA PRO A 395 17.25 -0.36 5.45
C PRO A 395 18.15 -1.60 5.59
N ASP A 396 18.49 -2.02 6.81
CA ASP A 396 19.26 -3.25 7.03
C ASP A 396 18.34 -4.46 6.86
N LEU A 397 18.53 -5.19 5.75
CA LEU A 397 17.83 -6.42 5.40
C LEU A 397 18.79 -7.63 5.40
N SER A 398 19.91 -7.54 6.11
CA SER A 398 20.93 -8.60 6.14
C SER A 398 20.38 -9.94 6.62
N GLU A 399 19.56 -9.95 7.68
CA GLU A 399 18.95 -11.19 8.17
C GLU A 399 17.96 -11.79 7.16
N PHE A 400 17.21 -10.97 6.42
CA PHE A 400 16.32 -11.44 5.35
C PHE A 400 17.08 -12.05 4.17
N ARG A 401 18.17 -11.41 3.77
CA ARG A 401 19.10 -11.97 2.77
C ARG A 401 19.67 -13.30 3.24
N ASP A 402 20.15 -13.36 4.48
CA ASP A 402 20.83 -14.54 5.03
C ASP A 402 19.86 -15.72 5.25
N ALA A 403 18.58 -15.42 5.50
CA ALA A 403 17.47 -16.38 5.47
C ALA A 403 17.14 -16.91 4.05
N GLY A 404 17.66 -16.26 3.00
CA GLY A 404 17.41 -16.60 1.60
C GLY A 404 16.17 -15.96 1.00
N GLY A 405 15.53 -15.03 1.72
CA GLY A 405 14.29 -14.37 1.32
C GLY A 405 14.44 -13.54 0.04
N LYS A 406 13.36 -13.44 -0.74
CA LYS A 406 13.25 -12.62 -1.95
C LYS A 406 12.13 -11.61 -1.83
N MET A 407 12.37 -10.39 -2.27
CA MET A 407 11.40 -9.31 -2.23
C MET A 407 11.28 -8.60 -3.57
N LEU A 408 10.05 -8.41 -4.01
CA LEU A 408 9.69 -7.60 -5.17
C LEU A 408 8.77 -6.49 -4.71
N SER A 409 9.09 -5.26 -5.10
CA SER A 409 8.22 -4.11 -4.87
C SER A 409 7.98 -3.39 -6.18
N TYR A 410 6.80 -2.81 -6.33
CA TYR A 410 6.56 -1.77 -7.31
C TYR A 410 5.80 -0.61 -6.67
N HIS A 411 5.86 0.58 -7.27
CA HIS A 411 5.08 1.73 -6.83
C HIS A 411 4.62 2.53 -8.05
N GLY A 412 3.34 2.91 -8.06
CA GLY A 412 2.79 3.80 -9.08
C GLY A 412 3.44 5.16 -9.03
N LEU A 413 3.85 5.71 -10.18
CA LEU A 413 4.37 7.07 -10.25
C LEU A 413 3.25 8.12 -10.16
N MET A 414 1.98 7.73 -10.28
CA MET A 414 0.84 8.64 -10.10
C MET A 414 0.00 8.26 -8.87
N ASP A 415 0.65 7.61 -7.89
CA ASP A 415 0.02 7.23 -6.63
C ASP A 415 -0.47 8.48 -5.90
N GLU A 416 -1.79 8.59 -5.77
CA GLU A 416 -2.50 9.70 -5.18
C GLU A 416 -2.63 9.62 -3.66
N VAL A 417 -2.18 8.51 -3.05
CA VAL A 417 -2.32 8.20 -1.62
C VAL A 417 -0.98 8.21 -0.90
N ILE A 418 0.06 7.66 -1.54
CA ILE A 418 1.40 7.51 -0.96
C ILE A 418 2.43 8.12 -1.91
N PRO A 419 3.21 9.12 -1.47
CA PRO A 419 4.31 9.66 -2.25
C PRO A 419 5.36 8.61 -2.64
N THR A 420 5.45 8.30 -3.94
CA THR A 420 6.34 7.27 -4.51
C THR A 420 7.80 7.45 -4.11
N GLN A 421 8.25 8.71 -4.02
CA GLN A 421 9.62 9.07 -3.68
C GLN A 421 10.09 8.53 -2.32
N GLY A 422 9.16 8.28 -1.37
CA GLY A 422 9.47 7.61 -0.11
C GLY A 422 9.92 6.15 -0.27
N SER A 423 9.36 5.43 -1.25
CA SER A 423 9.79 4.06 -1.59
C SER A 423 11.14 4.05 -2.32
N ILE A 424 11.33 5.00 -3.26
CA ILE A 424 12.60 5.18 -3.97
C ILE A 424 13.73 5.50 -2.97
N ASP A 425 13.48 6.40 -2.02
CA ASP A 425 14.44 6.77 -0.97
C ASP A 425 14.79 5.56 -0.08
N TYR A 426 13.81 4.76 0.32
CA TYR A 426 14.04 3.53 1.06
C TYR A 426 14.91 2.54 0.27
N TYR A 427 14.60 2.30 -1.00
CA TYR A 427 15.39 1.38 -1.83
C TYR A 427 16.84 1.85 -2.00
N LYS A 428 17.06 3.16 -2.20
CA LYS A 428 18.40 3.76 -2.22
C LYS A 428 19.15 3.56 -0.90
N LYS A 429 18.47 3.69 0.25
CA LYS A 429 19.07 3.43 1.56
C LYS A 429 19.46 1.96 1.71
N VAL A 430 18.62 1.02 1.26
CA VAL A 430 18.97 -0.42 1.26
C VAL A 430 20.20 -0.66 0.38
N LEU A 431 20.25 -0.16 -0.86
CA LEU A 431 21.42 -0.28 -1.74
C LEU A 431 22.68 0.37 -1.15
N SER A 432 22.53 1.44 -0.37
CA SER A 432 23.65 2.08 0.32
C SER A 432 24.18 1.25 1.49
N GLN A 433 23.32 0.45 2.14
CA GLN A 433 23.73 -0.50 3.17
C GLN A 433 24.32 -1.79 2.58
N ASP A 434 23.73 -2.29 1.50
CA ASP A 434 24.15 -3.49 0.78
C ASP A 434 24.10 -3.25 -0.73
N ALA A 435 25.27 -3.04 -1.35
CA ALA A 435 25.38 -2.79 -2.78
C ALA A 435 24.89 -3.98 -3.65
N ASN A 436 24.77 -5.18 -3.06
CA ASN A 436 24.26 -6.36 -3.75
C ASN A 436 22.77 -6.60 -3.46
N ALA A 437 22.05 -5.63 -2.87
CA ALA A 437 20.65 -5.82 -2.50
C ALA A 437 19.75 -6.26 -3.67
N ALA A 438 20.08 -5.89 -4.90
CA ALA A 438 19.37 -6.33 -6.11
C ALA A 438 19.33 -7.87 -6.32
N GLU A 439 20.17 -8.64 -5.62
CA GLU A 439 20.16 -10.11 -5.62
C GLU A 439 19.04 -10.74 -4.77
N TYR A 440 18.38 -9.95 -3.92
CA TYR A 440 17.27 -10.40 -3.08
C TYR A 440 16.13 -9.40 -2.95
N TYR A 441 16.32 -8.13 -3.33
CA TYR A 441 15.29 -7.10 -3.32
C TYR A 441 15.35 -6.27 -4.62
N ARG A 442 14.31 -6.37 -5.45
CA ARG A 442 14.15 -5.52 -6.66
C ARG A 442 12.93 -4.61 -6.52
N PHE A 443 13.10 -3.35 -6.92
CA PHE A 443 12.07 -2.32 -6.93
C PHE A 443 11.79 -1.88 -8.37
N PHE A 444 10.51 -1.67 -8.71
CA PHE A 444 10.06 -1.27 -10.04
C PHE A 444 9.16 -0.02 -9.94
N GLU A 445 9.44 0.99 -10.75
CA GLU A 445 8.55 2.13 -10.91
C GLU A 445 7.48 1.79 -11.95
N ALA A 446 6.23 2.15 -11.69
CA ALA A 446 5.10 1.91 -12.59
C ALA A 446 4.54 3.25 -13.12
N PRO A 447 4.98 3.70 -14.31
CA PRO A 447 4.45 4.88 -14.99
C PRO A 447 2.93 4.93 -15.07
N MET A 448 2.36 6.10 -14.78
CA MET A 448 0.92 6.39 -14.85
C MET A 448 -0.01 5.49 -14.04
N MET A 449 0.52 4.56 -13.25
CA MET A 449 -0.25 3.72 -12.34
C MET A 449 -0.50 4.52 -11.06
N GLY A 450 -1.73 4.44 -10.55
CA GLY A 450 -2.14 5.08 -9.31
C GLY A 450 -1.80 4.22 -8.09
N HIS A 451 -2.52 4.45 -6.99
CA HIS A 451 -2.33 3.67 -5.78
C HIS A 451 -2.68 2.18 -5.98
N CYS A 452 -1.67 1.32 -5.82
CA CYS A 452 -1.74 -0.15 -6.00
C CYS A 452 -1.96 -0.67 -7.42
N TYR A 453 -2.89 -0.08 -8.18
CA TYR A 453 -3.28 -0.42 -9.54
C TYR A 453 -4.06 0.77 -10.14
N GLY A 454 -4.62 0.62 -11.34
CA GLY A 454 -5.50 1.62 -11.93
C GLY A 454 -4.78 2.86 -12.47
N ALA A 455 -5.48 3.99 -12.50
CA ALA A 455 -5.13 5.17 -13.30
C ALA A 455 -4.97 4.81 -14.80
N SER A 456 -4.03 5.45 -15.52
CA SER A 456 -3.85 5.23 -16.97
C SER A 456 -2.70 4.28 -17.32
N GLY A 457 -1.91 3.89 -16.32
CA GLY A 457 -0.73 3.05 -16.46
C GLY A 457 -1.00 1.56 -16.33
N GLY A 458 0.04 0.78 -16.61
CA GLY A 458 -0.01 -0.68 -16.56
C GLY A 458 0.28 -1.25 -15.19
N TYR A 459 -0.58 -2.16 -14.73
CA TYR A 459 -0.41 -2.93 -13.50
C TYR A 459 0.36 -4.24 -13.76
N PRO A 460 1.44 -4.54 -13.01
CA PRO A 460 2.28 -5.73 -13.23
C PRO A 460 1.64 -6.99 -12.63
N SER A 461 0.55 -7.45 -13.22
CA SER A 461 -0.27 -8.57 -12.72
C SER A 461 0.45 -9.92 -12.58
N THR A 462 1.60 -10.11 -13.24
CA THR A 462 2.41 -11.34 -13.17
C THR A 462 3.58 -11.26 -12.18
N ILE A 463 3.65 -10.21 -11.35
CA ILE A 463 4.76 -10.04 -10.42
C ILE A 463 4.81 -11.15 -9.35
N PHE A 464 3.65 -11.64 -8.89
CA PHE A 464 3.63 -12.75 -7.94
C PHE A 464 4.10 -14.06 -8.55
N ASP A 465 3.73 -14.37 -9.80
CA ASP A 465 4.30 -15.52 -10.53
C ASP A 465 5.82 -15.40 -10.68
N SER A 466 6.31 -14.18 -10.91
CA SER A 466 7.74 -13.89 -10.98
C SER A 466 8.43 -14.10 -9.63
N MET A 467 7.77 -13.77 -8.52
CA MET A 467 8.25 -14.07 -7.16
C MET A 467 8.38 -15.57 -6.93
N VAL A 468 7.34 -16.34 -7.28
CA VAL A 468 7.36 -17.81 -7.15
C VAL A 468 8.48 -18.40 -8.00
N ALA A 469 8.65 -17.94 -9.24
CA ALA A 469 9.74 -18.40 -10.11
C ALA A 469 11.13 -18.04 -9.57
N TRP A 470 11.27 -16.87 -8.93
CA TRP A 470 12.55 -16.46 -8.32
C TRP A 470 12.89 -17.33 -7.11
N VAL A 471 11.95 -17.54 -6.19
CA VAL A 471 12.15 -18.35 -4.98
C VAL A 471 12.40 -19.82 -5.30
N GLU A 472 11.58 -20.41 -6.18
CA GLU A 472 11.63 -21.87 -6.38
C GLU A 472 12.66 -22.31 -7.43
N ASN A 473 12.91 -21.46 -8.43
CA ASN A 473 13.70 -21.83 -9.61
C ASN A 473 14.93 -20.92 -9.81
N GLY A 474 15.11 -19.86 -9.02
CA GLY A 474 16.19 -18.89 -9.18
C GLY A 474 16.00 -17.96 -10.39
N SER A 475 14.81 -17.92 -11.00
CA SER A 475 14.52 -17.07 -12.16
C SER A 475 14.29 -15.62 -11.73
N VAL A 476 15.36 -14.82 -11.79
CA VAL A 476 15.30 -13.41 -11.39
C VAL A 476 14.53 -12.58 -12.44
N PRO A 477 13.54 -11.76 -12.05
CA PRO A 477 12.80 -10.94 -13.01
C PRO A 477 13.64 -9.75 -13.48
N GLU A 478 14.12 -9.80 -14.72
CA GLU A 478 14.84 -8.68 -15.35
C GLU A 478 13.95 -7.54 -15.79
N THR A 479 12.66 -7.81 -16.01
CA THR A 479 11.61 -6.84 -16.30
C THR A 479 10.26 -7.38 -15.85
N LEU A 480 9.27 -6.53 -15.64
CA LEU A 480 7.88 -6.96 -15.40
C LEU A 480 6.96 -6.52 -16.54
N PRO A 481 6.25 -7.41 -17.24
CA PRO A 481 5.34 -7.01 -18.30
C PRO A 481 4.13 -6.27 -17.72
N VAL A 482 3.66 -5.25 -18.44
CA VAL A 482 2.42 -4.54 -18.12
C VAL A 482 1.63 -4.26 -19.40
N SER A 483 0.32 -4.22 -19.28
CA SER A 483 -0.59 -3.89 -20.37
C SER A 483 -1.65 -2.91 -19.88
N TYR A 484 -1.97 -1.89 -20.68
CA TYR A 484 -2.99 -0.90 -20.36
C TYR A 484 -3.61 -0.32 -21.63
N THR A 485 -4.75 0.34 -21.49
CA THR A 485 -5.50 0.95 -22.60
C THR A 485 -5.89 2.37 -22.20
N PRO A 486 -5.12 3.40 -22.60
CA PRO A 486 -5.42 4.78 -22.25
C PRO A 486 -6.60 5.31 -23.09
N LYS A 487 -6.89 6.62 -22.98
CA LYS A 487 -8.09 7.24 -23.58
C LYS A 487 -8.18 7.14 -25.10
N ASP A 488 -7.09 6.85 -25.79
CA ASP A 488 -7.07 6.66 -27.25
C ASP A 488 -7.69 5.32 -27.69
N GLY A 489 -7.96 4.42 -26.75
CA GLY A 489 -8.60 3.12 -26.97
C GLY A 489 -7.68 2.03 -27.55
N LYS A 490 -6.37 2.29 -27.67
CA LYS A 490 -5.40 1.26 -28.09
C LYS A 490 -4.82 0.54 -26.88
N THR A 491 -4.49 -0.73 -27.03
CA THR A 491 -3.76 -1.46 -25.99
C THR A 491 -2.26 -1.26 -26.17
N TYR A 492 -1.59 -0.92 -25.07
CA TYR A 492 -0.16 -0.70 -25.00
C TYR A 492 0.44 -1.78 -24.13
N ASP A 493 1.35 -2.55 -24.72
CA ASP A 493 2.17 -3.51 -24.00
C ASP A 493 3.54 -2.89 -23.73
N ARG A 494 3.95 -2.95 -22.47
CA ARG A 494 5.20 -2.38 -21.95
C ARG A 494 5.86 -3.38 -21.01
N MET A 495 7.00 -2.95 -20.49
CA MET A 495 7.66 -3.59 -19.37
C MET A 495 8.07 -2.53 -18.35
N LEU A 496 8.11 -2.90 -17.08
CA LEU A 496 8.76 -2.13 -16.03
C LEU A 496 10.22 -2.56 -15.92
N CYS A 497 11.10 -1.59 -15.73
CA CYS A 497 12.51 -1.81 -15.53
C CYS A 497 12.84 -1.81 -14.03
N PRO A 498 13.82 -2.63 -13.60
CA PRO A 498 14.27 -2.62 -12.22
C PRO A 498 15.02 -1.30 -11.96
N TYR A 499 14.62 -0.58 -10.92
CA TYR A 499 15.29 0.65 -10.49
C TYR A 499 16.79 0.40 -10.24
N PRO A 500 17.71 1.30 -10.66
CA PRO A 500 17.47 2.65 -11.18
C PRO A 500 17.22 2.73 -12.68
N GLN A 501 17.10 1.60 -13.39
CA GLN A 501 16.81 1.65 -14.81
C GLN A 501 15.38 2.11 -15.06
N THR A 502 15.22 2.91 -16.11
CA THR A 502 13.93 3.37 -16.63
C THR A 502 13.66 2.78 -18.00
N VAL A 503 12.40 2.80 -18.40
CA VAL A 503 11.95 2.34 -19.71
C VAL A 503 12.30 3.39 -20.75
N LYS A 504 13.05 3.05 -21.80
CA LYS A 504 13.42 3.97 -22.89
C LYS A 504 12.88 3.47 -24.23
N TYR A 505 12.26 4.37 -25.00
CA TYR A 505 11.84 4.10 -26.38
C TYR A 505 13.06 4.04 -27.31
N LYS A 506 13.09 3.07 -28.23
CA LYS A 506 14.19 2.92 -29.21
C LYS A 506 14.23 4.04 -30.26
N GLY A 507 13.18 4.88 -30.35
CA GLY A 507 13.02 5.88 -31.41
C GLY A 507 12.47 5.31 -32.72
N THR A 508 12.29 3.98 -32.80
CA THR A 508 11.77 3.26 -33.96
C THR A 508 10.91 2.08 -33.50
N GLY A 509 9.91 1.71 -34.29
CA GLY A 509 9.01 0.60 -34.00
C GLY A 509 7.60 1.08 -33.67
N ASP A 510 6.68 0.14 -33.51
CA ASP A 510 5.35 0.46 -32.99
C ASP A 510 5.46 0.70 -31.48
N HIS A 511 5.31 1.95 -31.06
CA HIS A 511 5.30 2.34 -29.66
C HIS A 511 4.08 1.78 -28.89
N THR A 512 3.21 0.96 -29.45
CA THR A 512 2.26 0.15 -28.65
C THR A 512 2.88 -1.17 -28.15
N LEU A 513 4.03 -1.59 -28.69
CA LEU A 513 4.64 -2.90 -28.41
C LEU A 513 5.86 -2.81 -27.50
N ALA A 514 5.99 -3.74 -26.55
CA ALA A 514 7.09 -3.79 -25.58
C ALA A 514 8.48 -3.94 -26.25
N GLU A 515 8.56 -4.61 -27.40
CA GLU A 515 9.79 -4.80 -28.17
C GLU A 515 10.38 -3.49 -28.73
N SER A 516 9.62 -2.40 -28.72
CA SER A 516 10.08 -1.06 -29.08
C SER A 516 10.81 -0.33 -27.93
N PHE A 517 10.92 -0.95 -26.76
CA PHE A 517 11.51 -0.38 -25.55
C PHE A 517 12.68 -1.22 -25.04
N TYR A 518 13.47 -0.66 -24.13
CA TYR A 518 14.56 -1.32 -23.41
C TYR A 518 14.79 -0.63 -22.05
N CYS A 519 15.47 -1.32 -21.13
CA CYS A 519 15.85 -0.74 -19.85
C CYS A 519 17.23 -0.06 -19.95
N ALA A 520 17.34 1.15 -19.43
CA ALA A 520 18.58 1.90 -19.32
C ALA A 520 18.54 2.86 -18.13
N GLU A 521 19.72 3.19 -17.59
CA GLU A 521 19.89 4.21 -16.55
C GLU A 521 19.55 5.62 -17.06
#